data_AF-A0A925SU73-F1
#
_entry.id   AF-A0A925SU73-F1
#
_cell.length_a   1.000
_cell.length_b   1.000
_cell.length_c   1.000
_cell.angle_alpha   90.00
_cell.angle_beta   90.00
_cell.angle_gamma   90.00
#
_symmetry.space_group_name_H-M   'P 1'
#
loop_
_entity.id
_entity.type
_entity.pdbx_description
1 polymer ?
#
loop_
_entity_poly.entity_id
_entity_poly.type
_entity_poly.pdbx_seq_one_letter_code
_entity_poly.pdbx_strand_id
1 'polypeptide(L)'
;MNPFTRFTPRRRNQTSAIKLYGAIVAQARLPVFYQELGVPDRLEGRFLVLSLHLFAVLHRLKAEGGDALDLPQDLTDRFSTDMETVLRPRDRRR
;
A
#
# COMPACT_ATOMS: atom_id res chain seq x y z
N MET A 1 -24.44 -23.87 -7.31
CA MET A 1 -23.95 -23.17 -8.51
C MET A 1 -25.12 -22.41 -9.11
N ASN A 2 -25.15 -21.09 -8.96
CA ASN A 2 -25.74 -20.17 -9.92
C ASN A 2 -24.67 -19.09 -10.20
N PRO A 3 -24.47 -18.71 -11.47
CA PRO A 3 -23.16 -18.88 -12.09
C PRO A 3 -22.45 -17.59 -12.51
N PHE A 4 -22.98 -16.42 -12.18
CA PHE A 4 -22.39 -15.14 -12.62
C PHE A 4 -22.66 -14.04 -11.59
N THR A 5 -21.89 -14.03 -10.50
CA THR A 5 -21.81 -12.86 -9.62
C THR A 5 -21.10 -11.73 -10.38
N ARG A 6 -21.93 -10.86 -10.95
CA ARG A 6 -21.71 -9.43 -11.21
C ARG A 6 -20.24 -8.99 -11.27
N PHE A 7 -19.62 -9.21 -12.42
CA PHE A 7 -18.39 -8.52 -12.81
C PHE A 7 -18.68 -7.05 -13.13
N THR A 8 -18.57 -6.17 -12.12
CA THR A 8 -18.33 -4.74 -12.35
C THR A 8 -16.83 -4.44 -12.24
N PRO A 9 -16.30 -3.50 -13.04
CA PRO A 9 -15.05 -3.72 -13.76
C PRO A 9 -13.84 -3.42 -12.88
N ARG A 10 -12.91 -4.38 -12.84
CA ARG A 10 -11.53 -4.32 -12.31
C ARG A 10 -10.83 -2.97 -12.50
N ARG A 11 -11.16 -2.21 -13.56
CA ARG A 11 -10.63 -0.86 -13.83
C ARG A 11 -11.01 0.22 -12.81
N ARG A 12 -12.22 0.18 -12.21
CA ARG A 12 -12.65 1.20 -11.22
C ARG A 12 -11.96 1.00 -9.87
N ASN A 13 -11.77 -0.25 -9.46
CA ASN A 13 -11.05 -0.62 -8.25
C ASN A 13 -9.56 -0.28 -8.38
N GLN A 14 -8.95 -0.53 -9.53
CA GLN A 14 -7.54 -0.19 -9.78
C GLN A 14 -7.25 1.32 -9.63
N THR A 15 -8.14 2.19 -10.13
CA THR A 15 -7.99 3.65 -9.95
C THR A 15 -8.10 4.05 -8.47
N SER A 16 -8.98 3.38 -7.73
CA SER A 16 -9.18 3.62 -6.29
C SER A 16 -7.99 3.13 -5.48
N ALA A 17 -7.44 1.96 -5.80
CA ALA A 17 -6.24 1.41 -5.19
C ALA A 17 -5.00 2.29 -5.43
N ILE A 18 -4.82 2.81 -6.65
CA ILE A 18 -3.71 3.74 -6.96
C ILE A 18 -3.82 5.01 -6.11
N LYS A 19 -5.02 5.60 -6.04
CA LYS A 19 -5.25 6.82 -5.24
C LYS A 19 -5.02 6.56 -3.75
N LEU A 20 -5.55 5.45 -3.22
CA LEU A 20 -5.42 5.09 -1.81
C LEU A 20 -3.97 4.76 -1.44
N TYR A 21 -3.26 4.01 -2.29
CA TYR A 21 -1.82 3.76 -2.10
C TYR A 21 -1.02 5.07 -2.13
N GLY A 22 -1.32 5.98 -3.05
CA GLY A 22 -0.70 7.30 -3.09
C GLY A 22 -0.93 8.11 -1.80
N ALA A 23 -2.14 8.06 -1.24
CA ALA A 23 -2.46 8.71 0.04
C ALA A 23 -1.70 8.06 1.21
N ILE A 24 -1.61 6.73 1.25
CA ILE A 24 -0.82 5.99 2.25
C ILE A 24 0.66 6.43 2.19
N VAL A 25 1.25 6.49 0.99
CA VAL A 25 2.64 6.93 0.80
C VAL A 25 2.82 8.39 1.22
N ALA A 26 1.88 9.26 0.90
CA ALA A 26 1.94 10.66 1.30
C ALA A 26 1.90 10.82 2.83
N GLN A 27 1.02 10.09 3.52
CA GLN A 27 0.97 10.06 4.99
C GLN A 27 2.26 9.51 5.58
N ALA A 28 2.78 8.40 5.06
CA ALA A 28 4.00 7.80 5.56
C ALA A 28 5.25 8.69 5.40
N ARG A 29 5.19 9.73 4.56
CA ARG A 29 6.29 10.70 4.34
C ARG A 29 6.17 11.96 5.18
N LEU A 30 5.17 12.09 6.04
CA LEU A 30 5.03 13.27 6.88
C LEU A 30 6.26 13.43 7.81
N PRO A 31 6.82 14.66 7.94
CA PRO A 31 8.02 14.90 8.73
C PRO A 31 7.90 14.50 10.20
N VAL A 32 6.70 14.58 10.78
CA VAL A 32 6.41 14.23 12.19
C VAL A 32 6.95 12.85 12.57
N PHE A 33 6.89 11.86 11.67
CA PHE A 33 7.38 10.50 11.95
C PHE A 33 8.91 10.48 12.16
N TYR A 34 9.63 11.30 11.42
CA TYR A 34 11.09 11.28 11.38
C TYR A 34 11.72 12.32 12.32
N GLN A 35 11.03 13.45 12.53
CA GLN A 35 11.53 14.57 13.33
C GLN A 35 11.08 14.50 14.78
N GLU A 36 9.82 14.13 15.02
CA GLU A 36 9.21 14.17 16.36
C GLU A 36 9.13 12.78 16.97
N LEU A 37 8.74 11.76 16.18
CA LEU A 37 8.61 10.38 16.64
C LEU A 37 9.92 9.58 16.56
N GLY A 38 11.01 10.20 16.10
CA GLY A 38 12.35 9.63 16.13
C GLY A 38 12.61 8.46 15.18
N VAL A 39 11.74 8.22 14.19
CA VAL A 39 11.99 7.18 13.18
C VAL A 39 13.20 7.60 12.33
N PRO A 40 14.22 6.75 12.17
CA PRO A 40 15.36 7.07 11.31
C PRO A 40 14.91 7.37 9.87
N ASP A 41 15.27 8.52 9.30
CA ASP A 41 14.97 8.85 7.91
C ASP A 41 15.90 8.10 6.93
N ARG A 42 15.81 6.78 6.98
CA ARG A 42 16.50 5.81 6.11
C ARG A 42 15.48 4.85 5.53
N LEU A 43 15.95 3.99 4.63
CA LEU A 43 15.10 3.00 3.97
C LEU A 43 14.29 2.18 4.97
N GLU A 44 14.94 1.70 6.03
CA GLU A 44 14.33 0.86 7.05
C GLU A 44 13.22 1.61 7.81
N GLY A 45 13.46 2.87 8.18
CA GLY A 45 12.47 3.69 8.88
C GLY A 45 11.29 4.06 7.99
N ARG A 46 11.54 4.46 6.74
CA ARG A 46 10.49 4.73 5.75
C ARG A 46 9.63 3.48 5.48
N PHE A 47 10.27 2.31 5.43
CA PHE A 47 9.57 1.02 5.29
C PHE A 47 8.66 0.73 6.48
N LEU A 48 9.13 0.96 7.71
CA LEU A 48 8.34 0.75 8.92
C LEU A 48 7.07 1.63 8.95
N VAL A 49 7.22 2.93 8.68
CA VAL A 49 6.09 3.86 8.69
C VAL A 49 5.09 3.53 7.57
N LEU A 50 5.59 3.22 6.37
CA LEU A 50 4.73 2.80 5.24
C LEU A 50 3.96 1.52 5.58
N SER A 51 4.64 0.51 6.10
CA SER A 51 4.04 -0.78 6.47
C SER A 51 2.96 -0.62 7.54
N LEU A 52 3.19 0.26 8.52
CA LEU A 52 2.20 0.57 9.57
C LEU A 52 0.91 1.17 8.99
N HIS A 53 1.04 2.17 8.09
CA HIS A 53 -0.13 2.78 7.45
C HIS A 53 -0.87 1.78 6.55
N LEU A 54 -0.13 0.98 5.78
CA LEU A 54 -0.71 -0.07 4.95
C LEU A 54 -1.48 -1.08 5.79
N PHE A 55 -0.88 -1.58 6.88
CA PHE A 55 -1.54 -2.48 7.82
C PHE A 55 -2.83 -1.87 8.39
N ALA A 56 -2.81 -0.62 8.84
CA ALA A 56 -3.99 0.04 9.40
C ALA A 56 -5.13 0.14 8.38
N VAL A 57 -4.81 0.46 7.12
CA VAL A 57 -5.81 0.52 6.04
C VAL A 57 -6.36 -0.87 5.71
N LEU A 58 -5.50 -1.87 5.55
CA LEU A 58 -5.94 -3.25 5.26
C LEU A 58 -6.79 -3.82 6.40
N HIS A 59 -6.39 -3.57 7.65
CA HIS A 59 -7.15 -3.96 8.82
C HIS A 59 -8.55 -3.32 8.84
N ARG A 60 -8.64 -2.04 8.52
CA ARG A 60 -9.92 -1.34 8.42
C ARG A 60 -10.79 -1.87 7.29
N LEU A 61 -10.23 -2.07 6.10
CA LEU A 61 -10.96 -2.63 4.95
C LEU A 61 -11.52 -4.02 5.26
N LYS A 62 -10.75 -4.85 5.99
CA LYS A 62 -11.21 -6.17 6.44
C LYS A 62 -12.39 -6.07 7.40
N ALA A 63 -12.40 -5.09 8.30
CA ALA A 63 -13.48 -4.89 9.26
C ALA A 63 -14.77 -4.34 8.61
N GLU A 64 -14.67 -3.61 7.51
CA GLU A 64 -15.82 -3.00 6.83
C GLU A 64 -16.61 -4.00 5.94
N GLY A 65 -16.08 -5.20 5.67
CA GLY A 65 -16.83 -6.36 5.15
C GLY A 65 -17.55 -6.19 3.81
N GLY A 66 -17.30 -5.12 3.05
CA GLY A 66 -18.01 -4.80 1.81
C GLY A 66 -17.45 -5.44 0.53
N ASP A 67 -18.22 -5.35 -0.56
CA ASP A 67 -17.98 -5.84 -1.95
C ASP A 67 -16.62 -5.46 -2.59
N ALA A 68 -15.74 -4.74 -1.89
CA ALA A 68 -14.41 -4.38 -2.33
C ALA A 68 -13.40 -5.52 -2.11
N LEU A 69 -13.77 -6.76 -2.45
CA LEU A 69 -12.90 -7.94 -2.30
C LEU A 69 -11.54 -7.76 -2.98
N ASP A 70 -11.47 -6.97 -4.06
CA ASP A 70 -10.24 -6.75 -4.82
C ASP A 70 -9.35 -5.63 -4.25
N LEU A 71 -9.88 -4.69 -3.46
CA LEU A 71 -9.13 -3.49 -3.05
C LEU A 71 -7.96 -3.81 -2.07
N PRO A 72 -8.13 -4.67 -1.05
CA PRO A 72 -7.02 -5.11 -0.20
C PRO A 72 -5.91 -5.82 -1.00
N GLN A 73 -6.30 -6.60 -2.02
CA GLN A 73 -5.36 -7.31 -2.89
C GLN A 73 -4.61 -6.32 -3.78
N ASP A 74 -5.30 -5.41 -4.46
CA ASP A 74 -4.69 -4.38 -5.31
C ASP A 74 -3.70 -3.50 -4.53
N LEU A 75 -3.99 -3.17 -3.26
CA LEU A 75 -3.06 -2.43 -2.38
C LEU A 75 -1.80 -3.24 -2.05
N THR A 76 -1.97 -4.53 -1.77
CA THR A 76 -0.85 -5.43 -1.42
C THR A 76 0.05 -5.69 -2.62
N ASP A 77 -0.54 -5.87 -3.81
CA ASP A 77 0.20 -6.03 -5.07
C ASP A 77 1.00 -4.76 -5.40
N ARG A 78 0.39 -3.59 -5.19
CA ARG A 78 1.07 -2.31 -5.39
C ARG A 78 2.23 -2.11 -4.44
N PHE A 79 2.05 -2.44 -3.16
CA PHE A 79 3.13 -2.41 -2.17
C PHE A 79 4.28 -3.34 -2.56
N SER A 80 3.98 -4.58 -2.94
CA SER A 80 4.99 -5.55 -3.38
C SER A 80 5.81 -5.03 -4.56
N THR A 81 5.14 -4.45 -5.57
CA THR A 81 5.80 -3.84 -6.73
C THR A 81 6.73 -2.68 -6.34
N ASP A 82 6.31 -1.85 -5.38
CA ASP A 82 7.13 -0.74 -4.87
C ASP A 82 8.36 -1.26 -4.13
N MET A 83 8.19 -2.31 -3.30
CA MET A 83 9.29 -2.94 -2.57
C MET A 83 10.29 -3.62 -3.50
N GLU A 84 9.85 -4.27 -4.57
CA GLU A 84 10.74 -4.80 -5.61
C GLU A 84 11.59 -3.71 -6.26
N THR A 85 11.03 -2.52 -6.47
CA THR A 85 11.76 -1.38 -7.05
C THR A 85 12.82 -0.84 -6.09
N VAL A 86 12.48 -0.78 -4.80
CA VAL A 86 13.36 -0.23 -3.75
C VAL A 86 14.45 -1.21 -3.34
N LEU A 87 14.13 -2.51 -3.27
CA LEU A 87 15.05 -3.59 -2.88
C LEU A 87 15.84 -4.16 -4.05
N ARG A 88 15.51 -3.80 -5.29
CA ARG A 88 16.29 -4.22 -6.47
C ARG A 88 17.76 -3.88 -6.21
N PRO A 89 18.66 -4.87 -6.26
CA PRO A 89 20.09 -4.61 -6.18
C PRO A 89 20.44 -3.62 -7.28
N ARG A 90 20.76 -2.38 -6.89
CA ARG A 90 21.49 -1.49 -7.80
C ARG A 90 22.87 -2.09 -7.83
N ASP A 91 23.13 -2.90 -8.85
CA ASP A 91 24.46 -3.40 -9.15
C ASP A 91 25.38 -2.17 -9.09
N ARG A 92 26.15 -2.06 -8.00
CA ARG A 92 27.14 -1.01 -7.81
C ARG A 92 28.33 -1.41 -8.68
N ARG A 93 28.14 -1.40 -9.99
CA ARG A 93 29.27 -1.33 -10.91
C ARG A 93 29.72 0.12 -10.98
N ARG A 94 30.67 0.44 -10.11
CA ARG A 94 31.76 1.35 -10.41
C ARG A 94 33.05 0.58 -10.21
#